data_AF-A0AAU9V5N5-F1
#
_entry.id   AF-A0AAU9V5N5-F1
#
_cell.length_a   1.000
_cell.length_b   1.000
_cell.length_c   1.000
_cell.angle_alpha   90.00
_cell.angle_beta   90.00
_cell.angle_gamma   90.00
#
_symmetry.space_group_name_H-M   'P 1'
#
loop_
_entity.id
_entity.type
_entity.pdbx_description
1 polymer ?
#
loop_
_entity_poly.entity_id
_entity_poly.type
_entity_poly.pdbx_seq_one_letter_code
_entity_poly.pdbx_strand_id
1 'polypeptide(L)'
;MTASGNEVRLLGDVPPGDTLRLPLQAVHTPTAEIFFSVEGFTVSVSPFIWRELQQEVKITKLLQCDSKDKNSGEKFYLRALGTMEQVFFEHTNRHTFASSCYDIVLKPAVKLQNCLPVPVLVSQLGLRRTQLFSPGEMFHLSHLAPNRASIVIMIQSYLDKCWVCTGGLPDADTELSVWSFESHDSPALMTLELGVHSADLDGTQMLSLYCPFWMLNKTGFTLCYRKSKKPEKECSTPNKNADETSNVIFHPKDYKEPILFSFRAKNFFGKKKAAIRVEFGEWSDKFSLDVPGSSGVVICKNEGRTYQVAVTNQLTFNSLTKMVIFTPFFLIINECPFPIQYQEFNRPGDPWQEVEQNSSSPLWPVVERDDKLLLLRVSGSAEHAAPFLYTEQLSVCLKLNNEYGGLHVEVQLSEGGTYVTVRQYRAGHAPALLVNYSPYAVHVLEKENVNVR
;
A
#
# COMPACT_ATOMS: atom_id res chain seq x y z
N MET A 1 4.39 -52.58 24.88
CA MET A 1 4.27 -53.04 23.48
C MET A 1 2.81 -53.35 23.22
N THR A 2 2.19 -52.72 22.22
CA THR A 2 0.87 -53.12 21.71
C THR A 2 1.03 -54.44 20.93
N ALA A 3 0.00 -55.29 20.94
CA ALA A 3 0.05 -56.66 20.41
C ALA A 3 0.06 -56.75 18.87
N SER A 4 0.05 -55.61 18.18
CA SER A 4 0.11 -55.47 16.73
C SER A 4 1.02 -54.28 16.42
N GLY A 5 2.18 -54.54 15.81
CA GLY A 5 3.27 -53.57 15.63
C GLY A 5 2.98 -52.35 14.76
N ASN A 6 1.74 -52.16 14.29
CA ASN A 6 1.31 -51.07 13.40
C ASN A 6 0.14 -50.24 13.96
N GLU A 7 -0.28 -50.44 15.21
CA GLU A 7 -1.39 -49.69 15.81
C GLU A 7 -0.93 -48.43 16.54
N VAL A 8 -1.40 -47.27 16.07
CA VAL A 8 -1.25 -45.97 16.71
C VAL A 8 -2.33 -45.78 17.79
N ARG A 9 -1.94 -45.32 18.97
CA ARG A 9 -2.86 -45.00 20.08
C ARG A 9 -3.13 -43.49 20.11
N LEU A 10 -4.41 -43.11 20.20
CA LEU A 10 -4.79 -41.72 20.41
C LEU A 10 -4.29 -41.22 21.77
N LEU A 11 -3.55 -40.11 21.77
CA LEU A 11 -3.00 -39.49 22.98
C LEU A 11 -3.88 -38.38 23.55
N GLY A 12 -4.71 -37.76 22.71
CA GLY A 12 -5.63 -36.68 23.04
C GLY A 12 -5.93 -35.81 21.82
N ASP A 13 -6.96 -34.98 21.90
CA ASP A 13 -7.33 -33.98 20.90
C ASP A 13 -6.94 -32.58 21.39
N VAL A 14 -6.43 -31.74 20.49
CA VAL A 14 -5.99 -30.37 20.82
C VAL A 14 -6.76 -29.38 19.96
N PRO A 15 -7.68 -28.60 20.54
CA PRO A 15 -8.35 -27.52 19.82
C PRO A 15 -7.37 -26.45 19.32
N PRO A 16 -7.74 -25.67 18.29
CA PRO A 16 -6.93 -24.53 17.83
C PRO A 16 -6.64 -23.55 18.98
N GLY A 17 -5.35 -23.26 19.20
CA GLY A 17 -4.91 -22.33 20.25
C GLY A 17 -4.83 -22.93 21.66
N ASP A 18 -5.14 -24.21 21.82
CA ASP A 18 -5.06 -24.91 23.09
C ASP A 18 -3.76 -25.72 23.23
N THR A 19 -3.56 -26.35 24.38
CA THR A 19 -2.37 -27.13 24.71
C THR A 19 -2.74 -28.52 25.20
N LEU A 20 -1.90 -29.50 24.85
CA LEU A 20 -2.03 -30.87 25.35
C LEU A 20 -0.74 -31.30 26.03
N ARG A 21 -0.87 -31.73 27.28
CA ARG A 21 0.23 -32.36 28.02
C ARG A 21 0.25 -33.84 27.69
N LEU A 22 1.33 -34.30 27.07
CA LEU A 22 1.45 -35.69 26.64
C LEU A 22 1.48 -36.64 27.84
N PRO A 23 0.72 -37.75 27.83
CA PRO A 23 0.74 -38.73 28.91
C PRO A 23 2.13 -39.35 29.08
N LEU A 24 2.54 -39.60 30.32
CA LEU A 24 3.84 -40.19 30.66
C LEU A 24 4.15 -41.45 29.83
N GLN A 25 3.17 -42.33 29.64
CA GLN A 25 3.33 -43.57 28.88
C GLN A 25 3.71 -43.33 27.40
N ALA A 26 3.27 -42.22 26.80
CA ALA A 26 3.58 -41.87 25.41
C ALA A 26 5.04 -41.39 25.26
N VAL A 27 5.53 -40.65 26.26
CA VAL A 27 6.89 -40.10 26.32
C VAL A 27 7.92 -41.22 26.60
N HIS A 28 7.55 -42.25 27.36
CA HIS A 28 8.44 -43.39 27.66
C HIS A 28 8.39 -44.54 26.65
N THR A 29 7.79 -44.34 25.47
CA THR A 29 7.87 -45.34 24.38
C THR A 29 9.32 -45.54 23.91
N PRO A 30 9.71 -46.76 23.49
CA PRO A 30 11.06 -47.01 22.99
C PRO A 30 11.42 -46.22 21.72
N THR A 31 10.44 -45.99 20.84
CA THR A 31 10.65 -45.27 19.57
C THR A 31 10.56 -43.76 19.71
N ALA A 32 9.87 -43.25 20.76
CA ALA A 32 9.63 -41.82 20.96
C ALA A 32 8.93 -41.11 19.78
N GLU A 33 8.21 -41.88 18.96
CA GLU A 33 7.51 -41.41 17.77
C GLU A 33 6.12 -40.85 18.12
N ILE A 34 5.82 -39.66 17.61
CA ILE A 34 4.51 -39.03 17.72
C ILE A 34 3.96 -38.82 16.31
N PHE A 35 2.76 -39.33 16.07
CA PHE A 35 2.02 -39.17 14.82
C PHE A 35 0.88 -38.16 15.01
N PHE A 36 0.54 -37.44 13.95
CA PHE A 36 -0.47 -36.38 13.97
C PHE A 36 -1.56 -36.69 12.96
N SER A 37 -2.80 -36.31 13.26
CA SER A 37 -3.94 -36.48 12.35
C SER A 37 -4.86 -35.29 12.47
N VAL A 38 -5.56 -34.98 11.39
CA VAL A 38 -6.58 -33.94 11.31
C VAL A 38 -7.86 -34.60 10.80
N GLU A 39 -9.02 -34.09 11.22
CA GLU A 39 -10.31 -34.61 10.77
C GLU A 39 -10.37 -34.70 9.24
N GLY A 40 -10.83 -35.85 8.73
CA GLY A 40 -10.85 -36.16 7.29
C GLY A 40 -9.54 -36.67 6.69
N PHE A 41 -8.40 -36.61 7.40
CA PHE A 41 -7.08 -37.06 6.92
C PHE A 41 -6.54 -38.23 7.74
N THR A 42 -5.64 -39.01 7.15
CA THR A 42 -4.93 -40.11 7.82
C THR A 42 -3.98 -39.58 8.91
N VAL A 43 -3.33 -40.50 9.63
CA VAL A 43 -2.15 -40.12 10.43
C VAL A 43 -1.00 -39.72 9.54
N SER A 44 -0.09 -38.91 10.06
CA SER A 44 1.07 -38.41 9.35
C SER A 44 1.93 -39.56 8.81
N VAL A 45 2.37 -39.45 7.56
CA VAL A 45 3.18 -40.50 6.89
C VAL A 45 4.52 -40.72 7.60
N SER A 46 5.05 -39.68 8.26
CA SER A 46 6.24 -39.80 9.10
C SER A 46 5.95 -39.29 10.53
N PRO A 47 6.60 -39.88 11.55
CA PRO A 47 6.45 -39.43 12.94
C PRO A 47 7.38 -38.25 13.26
N PHE A 48 7.04 -37.45 14.27
CA PHE A 48 7.98 -36.58 14.96
C PHE A 48 8.65 -37.35 16.10
N ILE A 49 9.98 -37.44 16.10
CA ILE A 49 10.74 -38.18 17.12
C ILE A 49 11.24 -37.18 18.15
N TRP A 50 10.49 -36.98 19.25
CA TRP A 50 10.77 -35.88 20.17
C TRP A 50 12.11 -36.03 20.91
N ARG A 51 12.61 -37.27 21.09
CA ARG A 51 13.91 -37.52 21.75
C ARG A 51 15.12 -37.03 20.97
N GLU A 52 15.00 -36.80 19.66
CA GLU A 52 16.07 -36.18 18.88
C GLU A 52 16.43 -34.80 19.46
N LEU A 53 15.50 -34.14 20.16
CA LEU A 53 15.72 -32.85 20.83
C LEU A 53 16.79 -32.88 21.94
N GLN A 54 17.16 -34.08 22.41
CA GLN A 54 18.27 -34.25 23.36
C GLN A 54 19.63 -34.03 22.72
N GLN A 55 19.72 -34.21 21.39
CA GLN A 55 20.93 -34.00 20.61
C GLN A 55 20.91 -32.61 19.95
N GLU A 56 19.75 -32.20 19.41
CA GLU A 56 19.55 -30.91 18.77
C GLU A 56 18.46 -30.12 19.48
N VAL A 57 18.80 -29.01 20.14
CA VAL A 57 17.86 -28.22 20.96
C VAL A 57 16.63 -27.67 20.20
N LYS A 58 16.68 -27.66 18.86
CA LYS A 58 15.58 -27.21 17.99
C LYS A 58 15.50 -28.12 16.76
N ILE A 59 14.36 -28.77 16.57
CA ILE A 59 14.10 -29.67 15.43
C ILE A 59 12.83 -29.25 14.74
N THR A 60 12.82 -29.26 13.41
CA THR A 60 11.63 -28.97 12.61
C THR A 60 11.34 -30.12 11.66
N LYS A 61 10.09 -30.58 11.61
CA LYS A 61 9.66 -31.64 10.70
C LYS A 61 8.39 -31.25 9.95
N LEU A 62 8.40 -31.46 8.63
CA LEU A 62 7.21 -31.36 7.81
C LEU A 62 6.42 -32.68 7.92
N LEU A 63 5.17 -32.58 8.32
CA LEU A 63 4.24 -33.70 8.43
C LEU A 63 3.25 -33.63 7.28
N GLN A 64 3.02 -34.76 6.62
CA GLN A 64 2.04 -34.93 5.56
C GLN A 64 1.00 -35.95 6.00
N CYS A 65 -0.27 -35.60 5.94
CA CYS A 65 -1.40 -36.52 6.12
C CYS A 65 -2.17 -36.63 4.80
N ASP A 66 -2.51 -37.84 4.38
CA ASP A 66 -3.24 -38.06 3.13
C ASP A 66 -4.75 -38.06 3.40
N SER A 67 -5.57 -37.65 2.44
CA SER A 67 -7.03 -37.67 2.62
C SER A 67 -7.56 -39.09 2.82
N LYS A 68 -8.52 -39.25 3.73
CA LYS A 68 -9.26 -40.52 3.88
C LYS A 68 -10.14 -40.82 2.67
N ASP A 69 -10.55 -39.78 1.92
CA ASP A 69 -11.23 -39.94 0.65
C ASP A 69 -10.20 -40.20 -0.47
N LYS A 70 -10.11 -41.48 -0.88
CA LYS A 70 -9.21 -41.95 -1.94
C LYS A 70 -9.44 -41.27 -3.29
N ASN A 71 -10.63 -40.70 -3.53
CA ASN A 71 -10.95 -40.04 -4.79
C ASN A 71 -10.53 -38.56 -4.82
N SER A 72 -10.24 -37.96 -3.66
CA SER A 72 -9.88 -36.55 -3.56
C SER A 72 -8.43 -36.28 -3.96
N GLY A 73 -7.50 -37.18 -3.62
CA GLY A 73 -6.05 -36.96 -3.79
C GLY A 73 -5.49 -35.82 -2.94
N GLU A 74 -6.29 -35.25 -2.03
CA GLU A 74 -5.91 -34.13 -1.19
C GLU A 74 -4.91 -34.57 -0.12
N LYS A 75 -4.03 -33.64 0.24
CA LYS A 75 -3.04 -33.82 1.30
C LYS A 75 -3.14 -32.66 2.28
N PHE A 76 -2.76 -32.90 3.52
CA PHE A 76 -2.67 -31.88 4.55
C PHE A 76 -1.23 -31.82 5.06
N TYR A 77 -0.69 -30.62 5.14
CA TYR A 77 0.68 -30.33 5.55
C TYR A 77 0.68 -29.44 6.78
N LEU A 78 1.45 -29.85 7.78
CA LEU A 78 1.75 -29.05 8.96
C LEU A 78 3.23 -29.21 9.34
N ARG A 79 3.79 -28.25 10.04
CA ARG A 79 5.14 -28.30 10.60
C ARG A 79 5.07 -28.55 12.09
N ALA A 80 5.79 -29.54 12.58
CA ALA A 80 6.08 -29.70 14.00
C ALA A 80 7.44 -29.08 14.31
N LEU A 81 7.44 -28.09 15.20
CA LEU A 81 8.64 -27.44 15.72
C LEU A 81 8.84 -27.88 17.16
N GLY A 82 9.88 -28.68 17.39
CA GLY A 82 10.32 -29.04 18.72
C GLY A 82 11.38 -28.09 19.24
N THR A 83 11.29 -27.71 20.50
CA THR A 83 12.33 -26.99 21.23
C THR A 83 12.60 -27.67 22.56
N MET A 84 13.86 -27.73 22.96
CA MET A 84 14.29 -28.18 24.28
C MET A 84 14.94 -27.03 25.03
N GLU A 85 14.47 -26.78 26.24
CA GLU A 85 15.04 -25.83 27.16
C GLU A 85 15.50 -26.54 28.44
N GLN A 86 16.68 -26.18 28.93
CA GLN A 86 17.12 -26.62 30.25
C GLN A 86 16.46 -25.78 31.33
N VAL A 87 15.70 -26.43 32.19
CA VAL A 87 15.08 -25.83 33.35
C VAL A 87 15.92 -26.12 34.60
N PHE A 88 15.67 -25.37 35.67
CA PHE A 88 16.29 -25.63 36.96
C PHE A 88 15.78 -26.97 37.52
N PHE A 89 16.69 -27.77 38.09
CA PHE A 89 16.30 -28.97 38.81
C PHE A 89 15.61 -28.58 40.11
N GLU A 90 14.29 -28.75 40.16
CA GLU A 90 13.47 -28.47 41.34
C GLU A 90 13.73 -27.05 41.90
N HIS A 91 14.06 -26.93 43.19
CA HIS A 91 14.40 -25.68 43.85
C HIS A 91 15.92 -25.38 43.86
N THR A 92 16.67 -25.92 42.92
CA THR A 92 18.13 -25.74 42.85
C THR A 92 18.53 -24.93 41.63
N ASN A 93 19.68 -24.25 41.69
CA ASN A 93 20.27 -23.57 40.53
C ASN A 93 21.07 -24.53 39.64
N ARG A 94 20.80 -25.85 39.68
CA ARG A 94 21.54 -26.86 38.93
C ARG A 94 20.74 -27.27 37.69
N HIS A 95 21.42 -27.35 36.56
CA HIS A 95 20.91 -28.02 35.36
C HIS A 95 21.37 -29.48 35.40
N THR A 96 20.42 -30.42 35.31
CA THR A 96 20.71 -31.86 35.22
C THR A 96 20.11 -32.44 33.95
N PHE A 97 20.54 -33.64 33.55
CA PHE A 97 19.98 -34.34 32.38
C PHE A 97 18.47 -34.65 32.54
N ALA A 98 17.95 -34.65 33.76
CA ALA A 98 16.53 -34.81 34.06
C ALA A 98 15.74 -33.49 34.08
N SER A 99 16.41 -32.33 33.90
CA SER A 99 15.83 -30.99 34.00
C SER A 99 15.65 -30.36 32.61
N SER A 100 14.98 -31.06 31.71
CA SER A 100 14.70 -30.56 30.36
C SER A 100 13.20 -30.46 30.12
N CYS A 101 12.76 -29.31 29.62
CA CYS A 101 11.42 -29.09 29.11
C CYS A 101 11.44 -29.24 27.59
N TYR A 102 10.43 -29.92 27.04
CA TYR A 102 10.29 -30.12 25.61
C TYR A 102 8.95 -29.56 25.17
N ASP A 103 8.98 -28.63 24.23
CA ASP A 103 7.79 -28.06 23.64
C ASP A 103 7.71 -28.46 22.17
N ILE A 104 6.52 -28.88 21.73
CA ILE A 104 6.25 -29.22 20.34
C ILE A 104 5.12 -28.32 19.86
N VAL A 105 5.46 -27.35 19.01
CA VAL A 105 4.51 -26.37 18.46
C VAL A 105 4.15 -26.79 17.05
N LEU A 106 2.84 -26.94 16.79
CA LEU A 106 2.32 -27.20 15.46
C LEU A 106 2.07 -25.88 14.73
N LYS A 107 2.68 -25.71 13.57
CA LYS A 107 2.56 -24.53 12.71
C LYS A 107 2.05 -24.94 11.32
N PRO A 108 1.34 -24.07 10.60
CA PRO A 108 1.02 -24.34 9.19
C PRO A 108 2.31 -24.42 8.36
N ALA A 109 2.32 -25.24 7.31
CA ALA A 109 3.50 -25.36 6.45
C ALA A 109 3.69 -24.12 5.56
N VAL A 110 2.59 -23.55 5.05
CA VAL A 110 2.56 -22.40 4.17
C VAL A 110 1.50 -21.41 4.66
N LYS A 111 1.89 -20.13 4.70
CA LYS A 111 0.98 -18.99 4.88
C LYS A 111 1.06 -18.06 3.68
N LEU A 112 -0.07 -17.46 3.33
CA LEU A 112 -0.14 -16.41 2.32
C LEU A 112 -0.79 -15.17 2.92
N GLN A 113 -0.15 -14.02 2.74
CA GLN A 113 -0.68 -12.71 3.09
C GLN A 113 -1.01 -11.92 1.84
N ASN A 114 -2.24 -11.42 1.77
CA ASN A 114 -2.65 -10.49 0.75
C ASN A 114 -2.19 -9.08 1.12
N CYS A 115 -1.09 -8.61 0.54
CA CYS A 115 -0.57 -7.26 0.71
C CYS A 115 -1.07 -6.31 -0.39
N LEU A 116 -2.14 -6.64 -1.11
CA LEU A 116 -2.78 -5.78 -2.11
C LEU A 116 -3.94 -4.99 -1.48
N PRO A 117 -4.36 -3.85 -2.08
CA PRO A 117 -5.51 -3.08 -1.64
C PRO A 117 -6.83 -3.65 -2.19
N VAL A 118 -6.78 -4.83 -2.82
CA VAL A 118 -7.92 -5.49 -3.46
C VAL A 118 -8.01 -6.94 -2.98
N PRO A 119 -9.22 -7.51 -2.90
CA PRO A 119 -9.37 -8.90 -2.53
C PRO A 119 -8.83 -9.83 -3.64
N VAL A 120 -8.32 -10.98 -3.24
CA VAL A 120 -7.82 -12.01 -4.16
C VAL A 120 -8.51 -13.34 -3.90
N LEU A 121 -8.85 -14.06 -4.95
CA LEU A 121 -9.31 -15.45 -4.87
C LEU A 121 -8.12 -16.38 -5.07
N VAL A 122 -7.99 -17.38 -4.22
CA VAL A 122 -6.96 -18.41 -4.36
C VAL A 122 -7.60 -19.77 -4.52
N SER A 123 -7.15 -20.47 -5.56
CA SER A 123 -7.48 -21.86 -5.84
C SER A 123 -6.21 -22.69 -5.72
N GLN A 124 -6.30 -23.79 -4.98
CA GLN A 124 -5.19 -24.72 -4.80
C GLN A 124 -5.35 -25.85 -5.83
N LEU A 125 -4.26 -26.19 -6.54
CA LEU A 125 -4.32 -27.21 -7.57
C LEU A 125 -4.72 -28.56 -6.95
N GLY A 126 -5.86 -29.12 -7.36
CA GLY A 126 -6.41 -30.37 -6.83
C GLY A 126 -7.59 -30.20 -5.86
N LEU A 127 -7.81 -29.01 -5.29
CA LEU A 127 -9.00 -28.70 -4.50
C LEU A 127 -10.07 -28.06 -5.38
N ARG A 128 -11.33 -28.47 -5.20
CA ARG A 128 -12.49 -27.87 -5.89
C ARG A 128 -12.98 -26.56 -5.26
N ARG A 129 -12.23 -25.99 -4.31
CA ARG A 129 -12.65 -24.85 -3.49
C ARG A 129 -11.76 -23.64 -3.77
N THR A 130 -12.39 -22.51 -4.03
CA THR A 130 -11.75 -21.19 -4.03
C THR A 130 -11.98 -20.52 -2.68
N GLN A 131 -10.99 -19.76 -2.23
CA GLN A 131 -11.10 -18.96 -1.00
C GLN A 131 -10.87 -17.49 -1.33
N LEU A 132 -11.70 -16.61 -0.78
CA LEU A 132 -11.60 -15.17 -0.94
C LEU A 132 -10.79 -14.57 0.20
N PHE A 133 -9.77 -13.81 -0.15
CA PHE A 133 -8.81 -13.23 0.77
C PHE A 133 -8.92 -11.70 0.73
N SER A 134 -9.31 -11.08 1.85
CA SER A 134 -9.48 -9.64 1.94
C SER A 134 -8.12 -8.91 1.94
N PRO A 135 -8.09 -7.60 1.64
CA PRO A 135 -6.88 -6.79 1.79
C PRO A 135 -6.28 -6.91 3.20
N GLY A 136 -4.98 -7.18 3.29
CA GLY A 136 -4.22 -7.31 4.54
C GLY A 136 -4.36 -8.65 5.27
N GLU A 137 -5.26 -9.52 4.81
CA GLU A 137 -5.59 -10.77 5.49
C GLU A 137 -4.53 -11.86 5.25
N MET A 138 -4.36 -12.74 6.23
CA MET A 138 -3.37 -13.82 6.22
C MET A 138 -4.06 -15.17 6.37
N PHE A 139 -3.65 -16.13 5.54
CA PHE A 139 -4.31 -17.43 5.43
C PHE A 139 -3.35 -18.60 5.55
N HIS A 140 -3.86 -19.70 6.09
CA HIS A 140 -3.13 -20.97 6.19
C HIS A 140 -3.46 -21.82 4.96
N LEU A 141 -2.47 -22.07 4.12
CA LEU A 141 -2.63 -22.90 2.93
C LEU A 141 -2.21 -24.34 3.22
N SER A 142 -2.97 -25.00 4.10
CA SER A 142 -2.60 -26.29 4.68
C SER A 142 -2.59 -27.47 3.72
N HIS A 143 -3.07 -27.34 2.48
CA HIS A 143 -3.02 -28.43 1.49
C HIS A 143 -1.90 -28.27 0.46
N LEU A 144 -1.03 -27.28 0.65
CA LEU A 144 0.09 -27.04 -0.25
C LEU A 144 1.39 -27.60 0.32
N ALA A 145 2.10 -28.36 -0.52
CA ALA A 145 3.46 -28.72 -0.23
C ALA A 145 4.34 -27.45 -0.32
N PRO A 146 5.09 -27.09 0.73
CA PRO A 146 5.97 -25.92 0.71
C PRO A 146 7.02 -26.08 -0.40
N ASN A 147 7.40 -24.96 -1.02
CA ASN A 147 8.42 -24.85 -2.06
C ASN A 147 8.21 -25.69 -3.35
N ARG A 148 7.06 -26.37 -3.51
CA ARG A 148 6.86 -27.30 -4.64
C ARG A 148 5.47 -27.27 -5.26
N ALA A 149 4.46 -26.86 -4.50
CA ALA A 149 3.11 -26.80 -5.04
C ALA A 149 2.93 -25.60 -5.97
N SER A 150 1.84 -25.62 -6.74
CA SER A 150 1.40 -24.49 -7.55
C SER A 150 0.03 -24.03 -7.06
N ILE A 151 -0.20 -22.72 -7.15
CA ILE A 151 -1.47 -22.10 -6.81
C ILE A 151 -1.95 -21.23 -7.96
N VAL A 152 -3.27 -21.10 -8.06
CA VAL A 152 -3.90 -20.17 -8.99
C VAL A 152 -4.47 -19.03 -8.16
N ILE A 153 -4.03 -17.80 -8.44
CA ILE A 153 -4.56 -16.59 -7.83
C ILE A 153 -5.34 -15.80 -8.89
N MET A 154 -6.50 -15.29 -8.50
CA MET A 154 -7.36 -14.49 -9.35
C MET A 154 -7.71 -13.17 -8.64
N ILE A 155 -7.62 -12.06 -9.38
CA ILE A 155 -8.14 -10.76 -8.94
C ILE A 155 -9.37 -10.47 -9.79
N GLN A 156 -10.54 -10.53 -9.16
CA GLN A 156 -11.81 -10.35 -9.85
C GLN A 156 -12.11 -8.86 -10.04
N SER A 157 -12.60 -8.50 -11.23
CA SER A 157 -13.16 -7.18 -11.53
C SER A 157 -12.23 -6.00 -11.20
N TYR A 158 -10.91 -6.20 -11.27
CA TYR A 158 -9.95 -5.13 -11.04
C TYR A 158 -9.70 -4.34 -12.34
N LEU A 159 -10.05 -3.05 -12.33
CA LEU A 159 -10.08 -2.19 -13.53
C LEU A 159 -10.91 -2.81 -14.66
N ASP A 160 -12.10 -3.31 -14.31
CA ASP A 160 -13.06 -3.98 -15.19
C ASP A 160 -12.51 -5.23 -15.89
N LYS A 161 -11.51 -5.87 -15.29
CA LYS A 161 -10.84 -7.06 -15.81
C LYS A 161 -10.66 -8.13 -14.75
N CYS A 162 -10.71 -9.37 -15.18
CA CYS A 162 -10.30 -10.54 -14.42
C CYS A 162 -8.82 -10.82 -14.71
N TRP A 163 -8.02 -10.89 -13.65
CA TRP A 163 -6.58 -11.16 -13.72
C TRP A 163 -6.30 -12.51 -13.10
N VAL A 164 -5.60 -13.39 -13.81
CA VAL A 164 -5.33 -14.76 -13.35
C VAL A 164 -3.83 -15.05 -13.45
N CYS A 165 -3.26 -15.65 -12.41
CA CYS A 165 -1.90 -16.14 -12.41
C CYS A 165 -1.86 -17.57 -11.87
N THR A 166 -1.09 -18.43 -12.53
CA THR A 166 -0.68 -19.73 -11.97
C THR A 166 0.77 -19.62 -11.54
N GLY A 167 1.01 -19.55 -10.23
CA GLY A 167 2.34 -19.41 -9.63
C GLY A 167 2.79 -20.69 -8.93
N GLY A 168 4.02 -21.12 -9.21
CA GLY A 168 4.70 -22.11 -8.37
C GLY A 168 5.17 -21.45 -7.07
N LEU A 169 5.08 -22.14 -5.93
CA LEU A 169 5.67 -21.62 -4.70
C LEU A 169 7.19 -21.47 -4.88
N PRO A 170 7.78 -20.35 -4.41
CA PRO A 170 9.22 -20.14 -4.49
C PRO A 170 10.01 -21.23 -3.76
N ASP A 171 11.19 -21.54 -4.26
CA ASP A 171 12.16 -22.39 -3.56
C ASP A 171 12.60 -21.75 -2.24
N ALA A 172 13.14 -22.56 -1.32
CA ALA A 172 13.57 -22.10 0.01
C ALA A 172 14.59 -20.95 -0.05
N ASP A 173 15.46 -20.95 -1.06
CA ASP A 173 16.52 -19.94 -1.24
C ASP A 173 16.02 -18.70 -2.03
N THR A 174 14.78 -18.72 -2.53
CA THR A 174 14.22 -17.64 -3.34
C THR A 174 13.38 -16.71 -2.48
N GLU A 175 13.97 -15.61 -2.02
CA GLU A 175 13.28 -14.63 -1.19
C GLU A 175 12.30 -13.75 -1.98
N LEU A 176 12.66 -13.33 -3.20
CA LEU A 176 11.84 -12.45 -4.03
C LEU A 176 11.59 -13.09 -5.39
N SER A 177 10.32 -13.11 -5.80
CA SER A 177 9.89 -13.59 -7.11
C SER A 177 8.83 -12.67 -7.71
N VAL A 178 8.60 -12.81 -9.02
CA VAL A 178 7.62 -12.01 -9.76
C VAL A 178 6.64 -12.97 -10.41
N TRP A 179 5.35 -12.72 -10.18
CA TRP A 179 4.24 -13.49 -10.73
C TRP A 179 3.48 -12.63 -11.74
N SER A 180 3.33 -13.14 -12.96
CA SER A 180 2.65 -12.48 -14.06
C SER A 180 1.18 -12.87 -14.08
N PHE A 181 0.31 -11.89 -13.84
CA PHE A 181 -1.14 -12.05 -13.94
C PHE A 181 -1.60 -11.63 -15.33
N GLU A 182 -2.39 -12.48 -15.97
CA GLU A 182 -2.87 -12.29 -17.33
C GLU A 182 -4.37 -12.02 -17.34
N SER A 183 -4.81 -11.16 -18.26
CA SER A 183 -6.24 -10.92 -18.52
C SER A 183 -6.54 -11.08 -20.01
N HIS A 184 -7.59 -11.83 -20.30
CA HIS A 184 -8.10 -12.10 -21.65
C HIS A 184 -9.40 -11.35 -21.99
N ASP A 185 -9.87 -10.48 -21.09
CA ASP A 185 -11.13 -9.73 -21.27
C ASP A 185 -11.03 -8.62 -22.32
N SER A 186 -9.82 -8.40 -22.88
CA SER A 186 -9.54 -7.43 -23.93
C SER A 186 -9.01 -8.11 -25.20
N PRO A 187 -9.16 -7.49 -26.39
CA PRO A 187 -8.65 -8.04 -27.65
C PRO A 187 -7.14 -8.29 -27.66
N ALA A 188 -6.39 -7.59 -26.81
CA ALA A 188 -4.98 -7.80 -26.58
C ALA A 188 -4.74 -8.36 -25.17
N LEU A 189 -3.83 -9.31 -25.05
CA LEU A 189 -3.38 -9.86 -23.78
C LEU A 189 -2.80 -8.75 -22.91
N MET A 190 -3.34 -8.58 -21.71
CA MET A 190 -2.82 -7.63 -20.73
C MET A 190 -2.12 -8.36 -19.60
N THR A 191 -1.00 -7.81 -19.15
CA THR A 191 -0.23 -8.38 -18.04
C THR A 191 -0.07 -7.40 -16.87
N LEU A 192 -0.20 -7.93 -15.66
CA LEU A 192 0.04 -7.26 -14.40
C LEU A 192 1.07 -8.06 -13.61
N GLU A 193 2.22 -7.46 -13.34
CA GLU A 193 3.29 -8.14 -12.59
C GLU A 193 3.12 -7.84 -11.09
N LEU A 194 3.07 -8.87 -10.27
CA LEU A 194 3.04 -8.74 -8.81
C LEU A 194 4.27 -9.41 -8.19
N GLY A 195 4.71 -8.89 -7.06
CA GLY A 195 5.83 -9.44 -6.31
C GLY A 195 5.34 -10.47 -5.30
N VAL A 196 6.12 -11.53 -5.13
CA VAL A 196 5.93 -12.48 -4.04
C VAL A 196 7.21 -12.52 -3.23
N HIS A 197 7.11 -12.06 -1.98
CA HIS A 197 8.17 -12.20 -0.98
C HIS A 197 7.94 -13.49 -0.19
N SER A 198 8.95 -14.34 -0.15
CA SER A 198 8.95 -15.62 0.56
C SER A 198 9.98 -15.55 1.69
N ALA A 199 9.53 -15.77 2.91
CA ALA A 199 10.38 -15.82 4.09
C ALA A 199 10.08 -17.08 4.91
N ASP A 200 11.11 -17.67 5.53
CA ASP A 200 10.93 -18.75 6.49
C ASP A 200 10.78 -18.17 7.90
N LEU A 201 9.59 -18.35 8.48
CA LEU A 201 9.28 -17.95 9.86
C LEU A 201 9.20 -19.21 10.74
N ASP A 202 10.35 -19.62 11.28
CA ASP A 202 10.50 -20.79 12.15
C ASP A 202 9.90 -22.08 11.54
N GLY A 203 10.21 -22.32 10.28
CA GLY A 203 9.74 -23.45 9.48
C GLY A 203 8.44 -23.20 8.73
N THR A 204 7.75 -22.09 8.95
CA THR A 204 6.56 -21.73 8.15
C THR A 204 6.99 -20.91 6.94
N GLN A 205 6.71 -21.40 5.73
CA GLN A 205 6.93 -20.59 4.53
C GLN A 205 5.86 -19.49 4.46
N MET A 206 6.26 -18.25 4.67
CA MET A 206 5.42 -17.07 4.63
C MET A 206 5.53 -16.39 3.27
N LEU A 207 4.44 -16.38 2.51
CA LEU A 207 4.32 -15.71 1.22
C LEU A 207 3.58 -14.39 1.40
N SER A 208 4.15 -13.29 0.91
CA SER A 208 3.49 -11.97 0.87
C SER A 208 3.30 -11.56 -0.58
N LEU A 209 2.05 -11.53 -1.05
CA LEU A 209 1.70 -11.08 -2.40
C LEU A 209 1.50 -9.57 -2.40
N TYR A 210 2.36 -8.83 -3.09
CA TYR A 210 2.37 -7.37 -3.06
C TYR A 210 2.51 -6.75 -4.46
N CYS A 211 2.19 -5.47 -4.57
CA CYS A 211 2.50 -4.65 -5.74
C CYS A 211 3.55 -3.60 -5.34
N PRO A 212 4.62 -3.37 -6.10
CA PRO A 212 5.68 -2.45 -5.68
C PRO A 212 5.20 -1.00 -5.52
N PHE A 213 4.22 -0.57 -6.33
CA PHE A 213 3.67 0.78 -6.27
C PHE A 213 2.15 0.81 -6.26
N TRP A 214 1.60 1.60 -5.35
CA TRP A 214 0.20 1.99 -5.33
C TRP A 214 0.10 3.45 -5.76
N MET A 215 -0.54 3.70 -6.89
CA MET A 215 -0.71 5.04 -7.45
C MET A 215 -2.03 5.62 -6.95
N LEU A 216 -1.99 6.72 -6.21
CA LEU A 216 -3.18 7.44 -5.73
C LEU A 216 -3.31 8.78 -6.45
N ASN A 217 -4.44 9.00 -7.11
CA ASN A 217 -4.71 10.22 -7.84
C ASN A 217 -5.62 11.14 -7.02
N LYS A 218 -5.06 12.26 -6.58
CA LYS A 218 -5.79 13.35 -5.91
C LYS A 218 -5.72 14.65 -6.70
N THR A 219 -5.37 14.59 -7.99
CA THR A 219 -5.22 15.78 -8.85
C THR A 219 -6.56 16.35 -9.33
N GLY A 220 -7.63 15.55 -9.31
CA GLY A 220 -8.91 15.92 -9.90
C GLY A 220 -8.97 15.78 -11.43
N PHE A 221 -7.87 15.35 -12.06
CA PHE A 221 -7.80 15.02 -13.48
C PHE A 221 -7.57 13.53 -13.70
N THR A 222 -7.89 13.04 -14.89
CA THR A 222 -7.48 11.70 -15.30
C THR A 222 -5.96 11.69 -15.50
N LEU A 223 -5.25 10.80 -14.81
CA LEU A 223 -3.82 10.60 -15.01
C LEU A 223 -3.58 9.38 -15.88
N CYS A 224 -2.56 9.44 -16.74
CA CYS A 224 -2.04 8.25 -17.40
C CYS A 224 -0.61 7.98 -16.91
N TYR A 225 -0.30 6.71 -16.65
CA TYR A 225 1.03 6.25 -16.22
C TYR A 225 1.70 5.45 -17.33
N ARG A 226 2.94 5.78 -17.68
CA ARG A 226 3.73 5.02 -18.66
C ARG A 226 4.88 4.27 -18.00
N LYS A 227 4.90 2.95 -18.17
CA LYS A 227 5.95 2.07 -17.61
C LYS A 227 7.31 2.27 -18.31
N SER A 228 7.32 2.42 -19.65
CA SER A 228 8.56 2.62 -20.42
C SER A 228 8.33 3.41 -21.73
N LYS A 229 9.38 3.99 -22.32
CA LYS A 229 9.29 4.67 -23.65
C LYS A 229 9.59 3.73 -24.84
N LYS A 230 10.21 2.56 -24.61
CA LYS A 230 10.64 1.68 -25.69
C LYS A 230 9.58 0.60 -25.90
N PRO A 231 8.94 0.49 -27.08
CA PRO A 231 8.46 -0.80 -27.52
C PRO A 231 9.71 -1.70 -27.64
N GLU A 232 9.78 -2.75 -26.85
CA GLU A 232 10.87 -3.72 -26.99
C GLU A 232 10.72 -4.43 -28.33
N LYS A 233 11.79 -4.48 -29.11
CA LYS A 233 11.88 -5.07 -30.46
C LYS A 233 11.70 -6.61 -30.48
N GLU A 234 11.09 -7.23 -29.47
CA GLU A 234 11.07 -8.69 -29.32
C GLU A 234 9.73 -9.34 -29.69
N CYS A 235 8.68 -8.59 -30.03
CA CYS A 235 7.50 -9.17 -30.67
C CYS A 235 7.54 -8.94 -32.17
N SER A 236 7.81 -10.00 -32.92
CA SER A 236 7.61 -10.12 -34.36
C SER A 236 6.12 -10.15 -34.72
N THR A 237 5.34 -9.19 -34.22
CA THR A 237 3.92 -9.02 -34.58
C THR A 237 3.71 -7.65 -35.23
N PRO A 238 2.88 -7.53 -36.29
CA PRO A 238 2.88 -6.34 -37.15
C PRO A 238 2.17 -5.11 -36.58
N ASN A 239 1.69 -5.14 -35.33
CA ASN A 239 0.75 -4.14 -34.80
C ASN A 239 1.38 -3.26 -33.70
N LYS A 240 2.06 -2.19 -34.12
CA LYS A 240 2.69 -1.19 -33.22
C LYS A 240 1.70 -0.51 -32.24
N ASN A 241 0.42 -0.43 -32.59
CA ASN A 241 -0.59 0.28 -31.78
C ASN A 241 -1.05 -0.50 -30.53
N ALA A 242 -1.02 -1.84 -30.57
CA ALA A 242 -1.45 -2.66 -29.43
C ALA A 242 -0.44 -2.62 -28.26
N ASP A 243 0.84 -2.49 -28.58
CA ASP A 243 1.94 -2.48 -27.61
C ASP A 243 1.97 -1.17 -26.79
N GLU A 244 1.54 -0.04 -27.38
CA GLU A 244 1.38 1.22 -26.66
C GLU A 244 0.23 1.19 -25.64
N THR A 245 -0.90 0.55 -25.98
CA THR A 245 -2.04 0.41 -25.06
C THR A 245 -1.72 -0.47 -23.86
N SER A 246 -0.85 -1.47 -24.00
CA SER A 246 -0.41 -2.34 -22.89
C SER A 246 0.51 -1.65 -21.88
N ASN A 247 1.16 -0.56 -22.31
CA ASN A 247 2.22 0.11 -21.57
C ASN A 247 1.73 1.36 -20.81
N VAL A 248 0.47 1.74 -21.03
CA VAL A 248 -0.18 2.90 -20.42
C VAL A 248 -1.32 2.42 -19.52
N ILE A 249 -1.32 2.88 -18.27
CA ILE A 249 -2.41 2.65 -17.32
C ILE A 249 -3.17 3.97 -17.16
N PHE A 250 -4.49 3.91 -17.24
CA PHE A 250 -5.39 5.05 -17.05
C PHE A 250 -5.92 5.08 -15.62
N HIS A 251 -5.87 6.24 -14.99
CA HIS A 251 -6.38 6.50 -13.66
C HIS A 251 -7.44 7.60 -13.73
N PRO A 252 -8.73 7.23 -13.84
CA PRO A 252 -9.83 8.19 -13.90
C PRO A 252 -9.85 9.10 -12.66
N LYS A 253 -10.25 10.36 -12.85
CA LYS A 253 -10.38 11.32 -11.74
C LYS A 253 -11.36 10.90 -10.64
N ASP A 254 -12.38 10.13 -11.01
CA ASP A 254 -13.45 9.69 -10.11
C ASP A 254 -13.09 8.39 -9.36
N TYR A 255 -12.00 7.73 -9.75
CA TYR A 255 -11.51 6.52 -9.10
C TYR A 255 -10.65 6.90 -7.90
N LYS A 256 -11.15 6.62 -6.68
CA LYS A 256 -10.51 7.03 -5.42
C LYS A 256 -9.56 5.98 -4.83
N GLU A 257 -9.68 4.74 -5.28
CA GLU A 257 -8.87 3.62 -4.80
C GLU A 257 -7.47 3.62 -5.43
N PRO A 258 -6.46 3.00 -4.79
CA PRO A 258 -5.13 2.91 -5.36
C PRO A 258 -5.08 2.01 -6.60
N ILE A 259 -4.36 2.47 -7.63
CA ILE A 259 -4.03 1.66 -8.80
C ILE A 259 -2.70 0.94 -8.61
N LEU A 260 -2.70 -0.37 -8.85
CA LEU A 260 -1.54 -1.24 -8.85
C LEU A 260 -0.65 -0.89 -10.05
N PHE A 261 0.58 -0.48 -9.76
CA PHE A 261 1.57 -0.15 -10.77
C PHE A 261 2.83 -0.98 -10.57
N SER A 262 3.21 -1.69 -11.61
CA SER A 262 4.44 -2.47 -11.68
C SER A 262 5.07 -2.39 -13.06
N PHE A 263 6.39 -2.49 -13.09
CA PHE A 263 7.15 -2.65 -14.32
C PHE A 263 7.06 -4.10 -14.81
N ARG A 264 7.33 -4.32 -16.10
CA ARG A 264 7.40 -5.67 -16.69
C ARG A 264 8.40 -6.55 -15.91
N ALA A 265 8.19 -7.87 -15.89
CA ALA A 265 8.95 -8.81 -15.06
C ALA A 265 10.48 -8.62 -15.16
N LYS A 266 11.04 -8.46 -16.37
CA LYS A 266 12.48 -8.21 -16.60
C LYS A 266 13.03 -6.97 -15.86
N ASN A 267 12.18 -5.96 -15.61
CA ASN A 267 12.54 -4.68 -14.99
C ASN A 267 11.86 -4.47 -13.63
N PHE A 268 11.22 -5.49 -13.06
CA PHE A 268 10.42 -5.37 -11.84
C PHE A 268 11.24 -4.85 -10.65
N PHE A 269 12.45 -5.38 -10.46
CA PHE A 269 13.42 -4.93 -9.45
C PHE A 269 14.42 -3.88 -9.98
N GLY A 270 14.29 -3.51 -11.26
CA GLY A 270 15.22 -2.64 -11.99
C GLY A 270 14.95 -1.15 -11.83
N LYS A 271 15.19 -0.37 -12.90
CA LYS A 271 15.04 1.10 -12.86
C LYS A 271 13.57 1.51 -12.64
N LYS A 272 13.30 2.19 -11.53
CA LYS A 272 11.94 2.54 -11.10
C LYS A 272 11.55 3.97 -11.48
N LYS A 273 11.72 4.30 -12.76
CA LYS A 273 11.35 5.61 -13.32
C LYS A 273 10.10 5.51 -14.17
N ALA A 274 9.10 6.34 -13.87
CA ALA A 274 7.86 6.45 -14.64
C ALA A 274 7.71 7.86 -15.23
N ALA A 275 6.78 8.00 -16.16
CA ALA A 275 6.31 9.30 -16.65
C ALA A 275 4.79 9.32 -16.54
N ILE A 276 4.24 10.50 -16.27
CA ILE A 276 2.79 10.72 -16.22
C ILE A 276 2.35 11.71 -17.29
N ARG A 277 1.07 11.74 -17.60
CA ARG A 277 0.43 12.87 -18.28
C ARG A 277 -0.92 13.13 -17.64
N VAL A 278 -1.34 14.39 -17.72
CA VAL A 278 -2.67 14.85 -17.32
C VAL A 278 -3.57 14.78 -18.54
N GLU A 279 -4.72 14.12 -18.42
CA GLU A 279 -5.68 13.89 -19.49
C GLU A 279 -4.99 13.29 -20.75
N PHE A 280 -5.25 13.86 -21.92
CA PHE A 280 -4.64 13.49 -23.20
C PHE A 280 -3.43 14.35 -23.57
N GLY A 281 -2.82 15.03 -22.59
CA GLY A 281 -1.68 15.91 -22.81
C GLY A 281 -0.35 15.22 -23.11
N GLU A 282 0.72 16.01 -23.03
CA GLU A 282 2.09 15.57 -23.24
C GLU A 282 2.61 14.74 -22.05
N TRP A 283 3.49 13.80 -22.35
CA TRP A 283 4.18 13.04 -21.33
C TRP A 283 5.21 13.89 -20.59
N SER A 284 5.17 13.84 -19.27
CA SER A 284 6.17 14.43 -18.39
C SER A 284 7.57 13.83 -18.62
N ASP A 285 8.56 14.52 -18.04
CA ASP A 285 9.86 13.94 -17.79
C ASP A 285 9.78 12.75 -16.84
N LYS A 286 10.79 11.88 -16.92
CA LYS A 286 10.85 10.68 -16.09
C LYS A 286 11.29 11.05 -14.67
N PHE A 287 10.50 10.65 -13.68
CA PHE A 287 10.81 10.80 -12.27
C PHE A 287 10.92 9.44 -11.58
N SER A 288 11.57 9.40 -10.42
CA SER A 288 11.75 8.17 -9.64
C SER A 288 10.55 7.94 -8.72
N LEU A 289 10.05 6.71 -8.65
CA LEU A 289 9.01 6.30 -7.71
C LEU A 289 9.59 5.79 -6.38
N ASP A 290 10.92 5.76 -6.26
CA ASP A 290 11.58 4.79 -5.39
C ASP A 290 12.22 5.38 -4.14
N VAL A 291 12.23 6.70 -3.98
CA VAL A 291 12.82 7.35 -2.81
C VAL A 291 11.68 7.60 -1.81
N PRO A 292 11.59 6.85 -0.70
CA PRO A 292 10.57 7.09 0.32
C PRO A 292 10.81 8.46 0.98
N GLY A 293 9.74 9.19 1.26
CA GLY A 293 9.85 10.51 1.88
C GLY A 293 10.29 11.64 0.93
N SER A 294 10.69 11.34 -0.30
CA SER A 294 10.91 12.40 -1.29
C SER A 294 9.56 12.97 -1.74
N SER A 295 9.44 14.29 -1.68
CA SER A 295 8.42 15.00 -2.43
C SER A 295 9.05 15.69 -3.63
N GLY A 296 8.37 15.66 -4.78
CA GLY A 296 8.88 16.27 -6.00
C GLY A 296 7.76 16.79 -6.88
N VAL A 297 8.10 17.68 -7.81
CA VAL A 297 7.14 18.29 -8.74
C VAL A 297 7.35 17.70 -10.13
N VAL A 298 6.26 17.22 -10.73
CA VAL A 298 6.24 16.73 -12.10
C VAL A 298 5.43 17.71 -12.94
N ILE A 299 6.07 18.24 -13.99
CA ILE A 299 5.46 19.19 -14.90
C ILE A 299 4.81 18.41 -16.05
N CYS A 300 3.50 18.61 -16.23
CA CYS A 300 2.72 18.07 -17.34
C CYS A 300 2.18 19.22 -18.18
N LYS A 301 2.12 19.06 -19.50
CA LYS A 301 1.56 20.07 -20.42
C LYS A 301 0.34 19.52 -21.13
N ASN A 302 -0.75 20.28 -21.19
CA ASN A 302 -1.94 19.92 -21.97
C ASN A 302 -2.61 21.19 -22.51
N GLU A 303 -2.93 21.22 -23.80
CA GLU A 303 -3.60 22.34 -24.48
C GLU A 303 -2.97 23.72 -24.20
N GLY A 304 -1.64 23.78 -24.16
CA GLY A 304 -0.89 25.02 -23.87
C GLY A 304 -0.92 25.46 -22.40
N ARG A 305 -1.49 24.66 -21.49
CA ARG A 305 -1.44 24.86 -20.04
C ARG A 305 -0.40 23.96 -19.37
N THR A 306 0.24 24.49 -18.34
CA THR A 306 1.24 23.79 -17.54
C THR A 306 0.63 23.37 -16.20
N TYR A 307 0.61 22.07 -15.93
CA TYR A 307 0.12 21.47 -14.69
C TYR A 307 1.29 20.99 -13.84
N GLN A 308 1.41 21.53 -12.64
CA GLN A 308 2.42 21.11 -11.67
C GLN A 308 1.80 20.09 -10.71
N VAL A 309 2.21 18.84 -10.85
CA VAL A 309 1.72 17.74 -10.02
C VAL A 309 2.77 17.43 -8.96
N ALA A 310 2.42 17.62 -7.70
CA ALA A 310 3.23 17.15 -6.59
C ALA A 310 3.13 15.61 -6.49
N VAL A 311 4.28 14.97 -6.25
CA VAL A 311 4.42 13.54 -6.07
C VAL A 311 5.02 13.30 -4.70
N THR A 312 4.30 12.60 -3.84
CA THR A 312 4.77 12.22 -2.51
C THR A 312 4.83 10.70 -2.40
N ASN A 313 5.98 10.18 -1.98
CA ASN A 313 6.19 8.75 -1.77
C ASN A 313 6.12 8.39 -0.29
N GLN A 314 5.23 7.46 0.07
CA GLN A 314 5.10 6.93 1.42
C GLN A 314 5.28 5.41 1.41
N LEU A 315 5.89 4.86 2.45
CA LEU A 315 6.06 3.42 2.58
C LEU A 315 4.82 2.82 3.27
N THR A 316 4.30 1.71 2.74
CA THR A 316 3.24 0.96 3.42
C THR A 316 3.81 0.14 4.58
N PHE A 317 2.94 -0.38 5.45
CA PHE A 317 3.32 -1.08 6.68
C PHE A 317 4.29 -2.26 6.46
N ASN A 318 4.16 -2.99 5.35
CA ASN A 318 5.00 -4.15 5.08
C ASN A 318 6.36 -3.82 4.43
N SER A 319 6.66 -2.54 4.16
CA SER A 319 7.85 -2.05 3.45
C SER A 319 8.08 -2.56 2.02
N LEU A 320 7.24 -3.47 1.52
CA LEU A 320 7.31 -4.05 0.17
C LEU A 320 6.64 -3.14 -0.88
N THR A 321 5.60 -2.41 -0.45
CA THR A 321 4.83 -1.51 -1.32
C THR A 321 5.06 -0.04 -0.97
N LYS A 322 5.24 0.78 -2.01
CA LYS A 322 5.28 2.24 -1.90
C LYS A 322 3.99 2.84 -2.42
N MET A 323 3.39 3.72 -1.62
CA MET A 323 2.25 4.53 -1.99
C MET A 323 2.76 5.84 -2.61
N VAL A 324 2.42 6.06 -3.87
CA VAL A 324 2.79 7.23 -4.67
C VAL A 324 1.54 8.09 -4.84
N ILE A 325 1.53 9.24 -4.17
CA ILE A 325 0.38 10.14 -4.12
C ILE A 325 0.61 11.31 -5.06
N PHE A 326 -0.32 11.53 -5.98
CA PHE A 326 -0.31 12.63 -6.92
C PHE A 326 -1.31 13.70 -6.48
N THR A 327 -0.84 14.89 -6.14
CA THR A 327 -1.67 16.04 -5.73
C THR A 327 -1.37 17.26 -6.62
N PRO A 328 -2.28 18.23 -6.71
CA PRO A 328 -1.93 19.54 -7.25
C PRO A 328 -0.78 20.14 -6.43
N PHE A 329 0.17 20.80 -7.08
CA PHE A 329 1.27 21.45 -6.38
C PHE A 329 0.81 22.67 -5.57
N PHE A 330 -0.21 23.40 -6.04
CA PHE A 330 -0.84 24.47 -5.27
C PHE A 330 -2.22 24.04 -4.80
N LEU A 331 -2.52 24.26 -3.52
CA LEU A 331 -3.80 23.98 -2.90
C LEU A 331 -4.28 25.20 -2.14
N ILE A 332 -5.58 25.50 -2.26
CA ILE A 332 -6.25 26.49 -1.42
C ILE A 332 -7.16 25.77 -0.42
N ILE A 333 -7.04 26.11 0.85
CA ILE A 333 -7.76 25.50 1.97
C ILE A 333 -8.60 26.59 2.61
N ASN A 334 -9.93 26.43 2.58
CA ASN A 334 -10.86 27.33 3.21
C ASN A 334 -11.26 26.80 4.59
N GLU A 335 -10.75 27.42 5.66
CA GLU A 335 -11.14 27.19 7.05
C GLU A 335 -12.12 28.25 7.56
N CYS A 336 -12.68 29.07 6.66
CA CYS A 336 -13.73 30.03 7.01
C CYS A 336 -15.08 29.32 7.20
N PRO A 337 -15.97 29.87 8.04
CA PRO A 337 -17.34 29.37 8.19
C PRO A 337 -18.27 29.81 7.05
N PHE A 338 -17.71 30.16 5.89
CA PHE A 338 -18.44 30.61 4.70
C PHE A 338 -17.61 30.29 3.43
N PRO A 339 -18.26 30.13 2.26
CA PRO A 339 -17.58 29.92 1.00
C PRO A 339 -16.79 31.16 0.58
N ILE A 340 -15.59 30.93 0.03
CA ILE A 340 -14.71 31.97 -0.52
C ILE A 340 -14.57 31.77 -2.02
N GLN A 341 -14.22 32.84 -2.72
CA GLN A 341 -13.90 32.81 -4.14
C GLN A 341 -12.52 33.38 -4.39
N TYR A 342 -11.80 32.79 -5.35
CA TYR A 342 -10.47 33.26 -5.77
C TYR A 342 -10.38 33.49 -7.28
N GLN A 343 -9.45 34.35 -7.67
CA GLN A 343 -9.11 34.65 -9.06
C GLN A 343 -7.63 35.06 -9.13
N GLU A 344 -6.93 34.71 -10.22
CA GLU A 344 -5.58 35.22 -10.45
C GLU A 344 -5.64 36.70 -10.85
N PHE A 345 -4.88 37.57 -10.17
CA PHE A 345 -4.92 39.02 -10.36
C PHE A 345 -4.67 39.44 -11.82
N ASN A 346 -3.71 38.79 -12.48
CA ASN A 346 -3.34 39.08 -13.88
C ASN A 346 -4.33 38.49 -14.91
N ARG A 347 -5.46 37.91 -14.47
CA ARG A 347 -6.49 37.30 -15.32
C ARG A 347 -7.90 37.71 -14.89
N PRO A 348 -8.25 39.01 -14.92
CA PRO A 348 -9.55 39.50 -14.44
C PRO A 348 -10.75 39.01 -15.28
N GLY A 349 -10.51 38.52 -16.50
CA GLY A 349 -11.55 37.96 -17.38
C GLY A 349 -11.92 36.51 -17.09
N ASP A 350 -11.15 35.79 -16.27
CA ASP A 350 -11.47 34.41 -15.91
C ASP A 350 -12.58 34.37 -14.84
N PRO A 351 -13.43 33.32 -14.81
CA PRO A 351 -14.45 33.22 -13.77
C PRO A 351 -13.83 33.00 -12.39
N TRP A 352 -14.40 33.65 -11.38
CA TRP A 352 -14.10 33.38 -9.97
C TRP A 352 -14.35 31.92 -9.64
N GLN A 353 -13.37 31.28 -9.02
CA GLN A 353 -13.45 29.89 -8.58
C GLN A 353 -13.89 29.84 -7.12
N GLU A 354 -14.83 28.97 -6.79
CA GLU A 354 -15.39 28.86 -5.45
C GLU A 354 -14.73 27.73 -4.65
N VAL A 355 -14.52 27.97 -3.36
CA VAL A 355 -14.05 26.99 -2.38
C VAL A 355 -15.06 26.98 -1.23
N GLU A 356 -15.74 25.86 -1.08
CA GLU A 356 -16.74 25.65 -0.04
C GLU A 356 -16.16 25.83 1.36
N GLN A 357 -17.01 26.14 2.33
CA GLN A 357 -16.61 26.24 3.74
C GLN A 357 -15.96 24.93 4.24
N ASN A 358 -14.90 25.03 5.05
CA ASN A 358 -14.17 23.89 5.62
C ASN A 358 -13.73 22.85 4.56
N SER A 359 -13.36 23.31 3.37
CA SER A 359 -12.98 22.45 2.25
C SER A 359 -11.67 22.92 1.62
N SER A 360 -11.15 22.14 0.68
CA SER A 360 -9.97 22.50 -0.11
C SER A 360 -10.25 22.34 -1.59
N SER A 361 -9.66 23.20 -2.40
CA SER A 361 -9.73 23.13 -3.86
C SER A 361 -8.32 23.11 -4.48
N PRO A 362 -8.11 22.35 -5.56
CA PRO A 362 -6.89 22.46 -6.36
C PRO A 362 -6.73 23.86 -6.93
N LEU A 363 -5.55 24.47 -6.73
CA LEU A 363 -5.16 25.70 -7.42
C LEU A 363 -4.27 25.33 -8.60
N TRP A 364 -4.72 25.60 -9.82
CA TRP A 364 -3.96 25.36 -11.05
C TRP A 364 -3.58 26.70 -11.67
N PRO A 365 -2.37 27.23 -11.40
CA PRO A 365 -1.95 28.51 -11.93
C PRO A 365 -1.96 28.50 -13.46
N VAL A 366 -2.57 29.52 -14.05
CA VAL A 366 -2.54 29.73 -15.50
C VAL A 366 -1.44 30.73 -15.86
N VAL A 367 -1.14 31.66 -14.95
CA VAL A 367 -0.04 32.61 -15.10
C VAL A 367 1.30 31.91 -14.91
N GLU A 368 2.17 31.96 -15.94
CA GLU A 368 3.51 31.36 -15.89
C GLU A 368 4.58 32.26 -15.27
N ARG A 369 4.25 33.52 -14.93
CA ARG A 369 5.19 34.44 -14.26
C ARG A 369 5.53 33.99 -12.83
N ASP A 370 6.66 34.43 -12.30
CA ASP A 370 7.09 34.09 -10.94
C ASP A 370 6.26 34.82 -9.86
N ASP A 371 5.81 36.04 -10.15
CA ASP A 371 4.97 36.89 -9.31
C ASP A 371 3.49 36.53 -9.41
N LYS A 372 3.14 35.32 -8.96
CA LYS A 372 1.75 34.84 -8.98
C LYS A 372 0.95 35.46 -7.84
N LEU A 373 0.04 36.35 -8.21
CA LEU A 373 -0.84 37.07 -7.29
C LEU A 373 -2.26 36.50 -7.32
N LEU A 374 -2.83 36.26 -6.13
CA LEU A 374 -4.19 35.78 -5.96
C LEU A 374 -5.07 36.87 -5.34
N LEU A 375 -6.28 37.02 -5.87
CA LEU A 375 -7.36 37.80 -5.27
C LEU A 375 -8.32 36.87 -4.54
N LEU A 376 -8.87 37.35 -3.42
CA LEU A 376 -9.87 36.64 -2.64
C LEU A 376 -11.09 37.52 -2.39
N ARG A 377 -12.26 36.92 -2.38
CA ARG A 377 -13.51 37.53 -1.92
C ARG A 377 -14.39 36.49 -1.23
N VAL A 378 -15.41 36.95 -0.52
CA VAL A 378 -16.43 36.05 0.01
C VAL A 378 -17.42 35.74 -1.12
N SER A 379 -17.91 34.50 -1.20
CA SER A 379 -18.90 34.19 -2.24
C SER A 379 -20.13 35.09 -2.11
N GLY A 380 -20.60 35.62 -3.24
CA GLY A 380 -21.68 36.59 -3.28
C GLY A 380 -21.28 38.06 -3.02
N SER A 381 -20.05 38.35 -2.59
CA SER A 381 -19.59 39.74 -2.45
C SER A 381 -19.03 40.31 -3.76
N ALA A 382 -19.37 41.56 -4.07
CA ALA A 382 -18.77 42.27 -5.21
C ALA A 382 -17.33 42.71 -4.91
N GLU A 383 -17.05 43.02 -3.65
CA GLU A 383 -15.75 43.48 -3.20
C GLU A 383 -14.79 42.33 -2.93
N HIS A 384 -13.53 42.56 -3.27
CA HIS A 384 -12.42 41.64 -3.05
C HIS A 384 -11.34 42.29 -2.19
N ALA A 385 -10.52 41.44 -1.57
CA ALA A 385 -9.32 41.82 -0.86
C ALA A 385 -8.21 42.32 -1.82
N ALA A 386 -7.18 42.91 -1.23
CA ALA A 386 -5.91 43.17 -1.91
C ALA A 386 -5.25 41.87 -2.40
N PRO A 387 -4.55 41.90 -3.54
CA PRO A 387 -3.80 40.75 -4.05
C PRO A 387 -2.61 40.41 -3.15
N PHE A 388 -2.24 39.13 -3.09
CA PHE A 388 -1.06 38.66 -2.35
C PHE A 388 -0.33 37.57 -3.14
N LEU A 389 0.98 37.43 -2.88
CA LEU A 389 1.80 36.39 -3.49
C LEU A 389 1.50 35.04 -2.85
N TYR A 390 1.19 34.04 -3.66
CA TYR A 390 0.99 32.68 -3.17
C TYR A 390 2.16 31.74 -3.53
N THR A 391 3.27 32.31 -3.99
CA THR A 391 4.53 31.61 -4.28
C THR A 391 5.60 31.83 -3.20
N GLU A 392 5.34 32.66 -2.20
CA GLU A 392 6.24 32.97 -1.09
C GLU A 392 5.58 32.61 0.25
N GLN A 393 6.38 32.22 1.23
CA GLN A 393 5.87 31.97 2.58
C GLN A 393 5.42 33.28 3.21
N LEU A 394 4.14 33.39 3.55
CA LEU A 394 3.58 34.59 4.16
C LEU A 394 2.43 34.30 5.13
N SER A 395 2.17 35.26 6.01
CA SER A 395 1.02 35.29 6.91
C SER A 395 0.51 36.72 6.97
N VAL A 396 -0.64 36.98 6.34
CA VAL A 396 -1.16 38.34 6.13
C VAL A 396 -2.64 38.45 6.50
N CYS A 397 -3.06 39.65 6.90
CA CYS A 397 -4.46 39.98 7.08
C CYS A 397 -4.95 40.83 5.92
N LEU A 398 -5.97 40.35 5.23
CA LEU A 398 -6.60 41.02 4.10
C LEU A 398 -7.90 41.68 4.55
N LYS A 399 -8.03 42.98 4.30
CA LYS A 399 -9.26 43.73 4.58
C LYS A 399 -10.31 43.44 3.50
N LEU A 400 -11.55 43.23 3.93
CA LEU A 400 -12.74 43.23 3.08
C LEU A 400 -13.59 44.46 3.47
N ASN A 401 -14.07 45.25 2.51
CA ASN A 401 -14.88 46.44 2.80
C ASN A 401 -16.39 46.09 2.98
N ASN A 402 -16.68 44.90 3.52
CA ASN A 402 -18.02 44.36 3.70
C ASN A 402 -18.24 43.81 5.13
N GLU A 403 -19.39 43.19 5.38
CA GLU A 403 -19.79 42.67 6.71
C GLU A 403 -18.87 41.58 7.28
N TYR A 404 -18.05 40.94 6.45
CA TYR A 404 -17.12 39.90 6.86
C TYR A 404 -15.82 40.46 7.46
N GLY A 405 -15.55 41.76 7.27
CA GLY A 405 -14.42 42.49 7.86
C GLY A 405 -13.06 42.17 7.26
N GLY A 406 -12.58 40.93 7.40
CA GLY A 406 -11.27 40.54 6.88
C GLY A 406 -11.00 39.04 6.90
N LEU A 407 -9.95 38.66 6.16
CA LEU A 407 -9.45 37.29 6.04
C LEU A 407 -8.01 37.25 6.57
N HIS A 408 -7.65 36.14 7.22
CA HIS A 408 -6.27 35.80 7.52
C HIS A 408 -5.82 34.74 6.51
N VAL A 409 -4.74 35.02 5.80
CA VAL A 409 -4.19 34.14 4.77
C VAL A 409 -2.79 33.73 5.18
N GLU A 410 -2.56 32.43 5.17
CA GLU A 410 -1.27 31.82 5.44
C GLU A 410 -0.84 30.98 4.24
N VAL A 411 0.32 31.28 3.69
CA VAL A 411 0.93 30.54 2.59
C VAL A 411 2.11 29.76 3.14
N GLN A 412 2.03 28.44 3.07
CA GLN A 412 3.09 27.53 3.51
C GLN A 412 3.71 26.83 2.30
N LEU A 413 5.03 26.90 2.20
CA LEU A 413 5.81 26.23 1.17
C LEU A 413 6.41 24.94 1.74
N SER A 414 6.26 23.84 1.01
CA SER A 414 6.88 22.56 1.34
C SER A 414 7.43 21.89 0.08
N GLU A 415 8.24 20.85 0.24
CA GLU A 415 8.67 20.02 -0.90
C GLU A 415 7.49 19.36 -1.62
N GLY A 416 6.37 19.13 -0.91
CA GLY A 416 5.16 18.50 -1.42
C GLY A 416 4.13 19.45 -2.03
N GLY A 417 4.40 20.77 -2.05
CA GLY A 417 3.46 21.75 -2.56
C GLY A 417 3.39 23.03 -1.74
N THR A 418 2.58 23.96 -2.25
CA THR A 418 2.24 25.23 -1.64
C THR A 418 0.79 25.22 -1.18
N TYR A 419 0.59 25.51 0.10
CA TYR A 419 -0.73 25.48 0.74
C TYR A 419 -1.14 26.90 1.13
N VAL A 420 -2.22 27.39 0.54
CA VAL A 420 -2.83 28.69 0.82
C VAL A 420 -4.02 28.46 1.75
N THR A 421 -3.83 28.69 3.04
CA THR A 421 -4.90 28.53 4.04
C THR A 421 -5.57 29.86 4.31
N VAL A 422 -6.90 29.88 4.19
CA VAL A 422 -7.72 31.09 4.37
C VAL A 422 -8.63 30.88 5.58
N ARG A 423 -8.54 31.80 6.54
CA ARG A 423 -9.32 31.81 7.79
C ARG A 423 -10.10 33.11 7.93
N GLN A 424 -11.22 33.07 8.63
CA GLN A 424 -11.89 34.30 9.06
C GLN A 424 -10.97 35.07 10.02
N TYR A 425 -10.89 36.39 9.85
CA TYR A 425 -10.13 37.23 10.77
C TYR A 425 -10.63 37.09 12.21
N ARG A 426 -9.69 37.03 13.16
CA ARG A 426 -9.95 37.06 14.61
C ARG A 426 -9.04 38.09 15.26
N ALA A 427 -9.49 38.62 16.40
CA ALA A 427 -8.65 39.48 17.22
C ALA A 427 -7.32 38.77 17.54
N GLY A 428 -6.21 39.43 17.26
CA GLY A 428 -4.85 38.87 17.39
C GLY A 428 -4.21 38.40 16.07
N HIS A 429 -4.96 38.29 14.96
CA HIS A 429 -4.36 37.96 13.66
C HIS A 429 -3.62 39.16 13.02
N ALA A 430 -4.02 40.40 13.33
CA ALA A 430 -3.37 41.58 12.79
C ALA A 430 -1.95 41.73 13.38
N PRO A 431 -0.90 41.86 12.54
CA PRO A 431 0.48 41.91 13.01
C PRO A 431 0.83 43.22 13.72
N ALA A 432 0.12 44.30 13.42
CA ALA A 432 0.33 45.62 14.02
C ALA A 432 -1.00 46.17 14.57
N LEU A 433 -0.96 46.68 15.80
CA LEU A 433 -2.08 47.34 16.46
C LEU A 433 -1.73 48.81 16.71
N LEU A 434 -2.51 49.72 16.14
CA LEU A 434 -2.42 51.14 16.43
C LEU A 434 -3.44 51.50 17.52
N VAL A 435 -2.96 51.94 18.69
CA VAL A 435 -3.79 52.41 19.79
C VAL A 435 -3.66 53.93 19.92
N ASN A 436 -4.76 54.65 19.74
CA ASN A 436 -4.80 56.11 19.88
C ASN A 436 -5.29 56.51 21.27
N TYR A 437 -4.36 56.90 22.16
CA TYR A 437 -4.68 57.48 23.48
C TYR A 437 -4.83 59.01 23.45
N SER A 438 -4.80 59.64 22.28
CA SER A 438 -4.94 61.10 22.16
C SER A 438 -6.42 61.52 22.12
N PRO A 439 -6.75 62.78 22.47
CA PRO A 439 -8.11 63.31 22.37
C PRO A 439 -8.51 63.69 20.93
N TYR A 440 -7.66 63.42 19.94
CA TYR A 440 -7.86 63.82 18.55
C TYR A 440 -8.01 62.59 17.64
N ALA A 441 -8.78 62.74 16.55
CA ALA A 441 -8.78 61.76 15.49
C ALA A 441 -7.44 61.81 14.72
N VAL A 442 -6.76 60.68 14.63
CA VAL A 442 -5.48 60.57 13.89
C VAL A 442 -5.76 59.88 12.56
N HIS A 443 -5.48 60.58 11.46
CA HIS A 443 -5.51 60.01 10.12
C HIS A 443 -4.19 59.28 9.85
N VAL A 444 -4.27 57.97 9.63
CA VAL A 444 -3.10 57.14 9.30
C VAL A 444 -2.99 57.05 7.78
N LEU A 445 -1.80 57.35 7.26
CA LEU A 445 -1.49 57.36 5.84
C LEU A 445 -0.26 56.49 5.59
N GLU A 446 -0.29 55.64 4.56
CA GLU A 446 0.86 54.86 4.12
C GLU A 446 1.50 55.50 2.89
N LYS A 447 2.84 55.40 2.79
CA LYS A 447 3.58 55.83 1.60
C LYS A 447 3.72 54.61 0.68
N GLU A 448 3.15 54.70 -0.52
CA GLU A 448 3.09 53.63 -1.55
C GLU A 448 2.10 52.51 -1.21
N ASN A 449 1.03 52.39 -2.00
CA ASN A 449 0.09 51.26 -1.92
C ASN A 449 0.53 50.20 -2.93
N VAL A 450 1.13 49.12 -2.43
CA VAL A 450 1.64 48.01 -3.27
C VAL A 450 0.50 47.28 -4.00
N ASN A 451 -0.75 47.47 -3.57
CA ASN A 451 -1.94 46.82 -4.13
C ASN A 451 -2.61 47.62 -5.26
N VAL A 452 -2.09 48.81 -5.62
CA VAL A 452 -2.68 49.72 -6.63
C VAL A 452 -1.68 50.03 -7.76
N ARG A 453 -0.80 49.08 -8.11
CA ARG A 453 0.07 49.24 -9.29
C ARG A 453 -0.56 48.74 -10.57
#